data_AF-A0A1T4LI76-F1
#
_entry.id   AF-A0A1T4LI76-F1
#
_cell.length_a   1.000
_cell.length_b   1.000
_cell.length_c   1.000
_cell.angle_alpha   90.00
_cell.angle_beta   90.00
_cell.angle_gamma   90.00
#
_symmetry.space_group_name_H-M   'P 1'
#
loop_
_entity.id
_entity.type
_entity.pdbx_description
1 polymer ?
#
loop_
_entity_poly.entity_id
_entity_poly.type
_entity_poly.pdbx_seq_one_letter_code
_entity_poly.pdbx_strand_id
1 'polypeptide(L)' 'MAIQSDAPEGYIHKMLPAVVGVEIEVESLSGQWKLSQNHPEINQQGVVDGLSSKDDTSSQVIASLMSANL' A
#
# COMPACT_ATOMS: atom_id res chain seq x y z
N MET A 1 30.74 10.37 24.93
CA MET A 1 29.45 9.77 24.51
C MET A 1 29.74 9.04 23.20
N ALA A 2 29.91 7.72 23.25
CA ALA A 2 30.23 6.93 22.07
C ALA A 2 28.97 6.74 21.23
N ILE A 3 29.02 7.15 19.97
CA ILE A 3 27.97 6.86 18.99
C ILE A 3 28.13 5.38 18.66
N GLN A 4 27.39 4.53 19.37
CA GLN A 4 27.26 3.13 18.98
C GLN A 4 26.37 3.13 17.73
N SER A 5 27.00 3.10 16.56
CA SER A 5 26.29 2.84 15.31
C SER A 5 25.56 1.50 15.47
N ASP A 6 24.29 1.45 15.08
CA ASP A 6 23.37 0.31 15.27
C ASP A 6 23.95 -1.05 14.84
N ALA A 7 25.01 -1.06 14.02
CA ALA A 7 25.86 -2.21 13.80
C ALA A 7 27.35 -1.82 13.88
N PRO A 8 28.20 -2.61 14.58
CA PRO A 8 29.65 -2.49 14.48
C PRO A 8 30.14 -2.78 13.06
N GLU A 9 31.16 -2.05 12.58
CA GLU A 9 31.70 -2.20 11.21
C GLU A 9 32.06 -3.65 10.84
N GLY A 10 32.66 -4.39 11.78
CA GLY A 10 33.03 -5.79 11.56
C GLY A 10 31.83 -6.73 11.37
N TYR A 11 30.65 -6.36 11.87
CA TYR A 11 29.41 -7.10 11.64
C TYR A 11 28.88 -6.82 10.23
N ILE A 12 28.88 -5.55 9.80
CA ILE A 12 28.48 -5.13 8.45
C ILE A 12 29.35 -5.82 7.40
N HIS A 13 30.68 -5.78 7.55
CA HIS A 13 31.61 -6.40 6.59
C HIS A 13 31.44 -7.91 6.45
N LYS A 14 30.99 -8.61 7.49
CA LYS A 14 30.71 -10.05 7.42
C LYS A 14 29.38 -10.37 6.75
N MET A 15 28.39 -9.50 6.89
CA MET A 15 27.04 -9.72 6.35
C MET A 15 26.91 -9.28 4.90
N LEU A 16 27.64 -8.23 4.48
CA LEU A 16 27.59 -7.70 3.12
C LEU A 16 27.79 -8.75 2.00
N PRO A 17 28.75 -9.69 2.09
CA PRO A 17 28.92 -10.72 1.06
C PRO A 17 27.74 -11.68 0.90
N ALA A 18 26.85 -11.77 1.90
CA ALA A 18 25.66 -12.62 1.87
C ALA A 18 24.42 -11.90 1.29
N VAL A 19 24.54 -10.61 0.97
CA VAL A 19 23.45 -9.80 0.41
C VAL A 19 23.52 -9.81 -1.11
N VAL A 20 22.42 -10.19 -1.76
CA VAL A 20 22.25 -10.02 -3.20
C VAL A 20 21.44 -8.76 -3.44
N GLY A 21 22.07 -7.76 -4.06
CA GLY A 21 21.38 -6.56 -4.52
C GLY A 21 20.61 -6.85 -5.81
N VAL A 22 19.35 -6.43 -5.87
CA VAL A 22 18.56 -6.41 -7.09
C VAL A 22 18.10 -4.99 -7.37
N GLU A 23 18.15 -4.60 -8.63
CA GLU A 23 17.63 -3.32 -9.11
C GLU A 23 16.45 -3.60 -10.05
N ILE A 24 15.37 -2.86 -9.88
CA ILE A 24 14.18 -2.95 -10.72
C ILE A 24 13.98 -1.57 -11.32
N GLU A 25 14.30 -1.43 -12.60
CA GLU A 25 13.97 -0.23 -13.37
C GLU A 25 12.48 -0.22 -13.68
N VAL A 26 11.80 0.88 -13.35
CA VAL A 26 10.37 1.03 -13.61
C VAL A 26 10.19 1.56 -15.04
N GLU A 27 9.94 0.66 -15.99
CA GLU A 27 9.68 1.03 -17.39
C GLU A 27 8.26 1.58 -17.59
N SER A 28 7.28 1.01 -16.90
CA SER A 28 5.89 1.47 -16.93
C SER A 28 5.15 1.04 -15.68
N LEU A 29 4.10 1.79 -15.33
CA LEU A 29 3.19 1.46 -14.25
C LEU A 29 1.76 1.42 -14.80
N SER A 30 1.08 0.31 -14.58
CA SER A 30 -0.35 0.19 -14.85
C SER A 30 -1.07 -0.23 -13.57
N GLY A 31 -2.24 0.34 -13.34
CA GLY A 31 -3.08 0.04 -12.19
C GLY A 31 -4.54 -0.04 -12.62
N GLN A 32 -5.30 -0.88 -11.94
CA GLN A 32 -6.74 -0.99 -12.15
C GLN A 32 -7.46 -0.76 -10.82
N TRP A 33 -8.29 0.29 -10.78
CA TRP A 33 -9.21 0.52 -9.67
C TRP A 33 -10.40 -0.43 -9.81
N LYS A 34 -10.64 -1.27 -8.81
CA LYS A 34 -11.84 -2.12 -8.72
C LYS A 34 -12.78 -1.54 -7.66
N LEU A 35 -13.55 -0.53 -8.06
CA LEU A 35 -14.42 0.27 -7.20
C LEU A 35 -15.89 0.11 -7.61
N SER A 36 -16.28 -1.09 -8.05
CA SER A 36 -17.66 -1.41 -8.47
C SER A 36 -18.20 -0.57 -9.64
N GLN A 37 -17.32 -0.10 -10.54
CA GLN A 37 -17.68 0.80 -11.65
C GLN A 37 -18.66 0.17 -12.68
N ASN A 38 -18.80 -1.15 -12.70
CA ASN A 38 -19.70 -1.87 -13.60
C ASN A 38 -21.12 -2.09 -13.04
N HIS A 39 -21.47 -1.40 -11.95
CA HIS A 39 -22.77 -1.51 -11.31
C HIS A 39 -23.57 -0.21 -11.41
N PRO A 40 -24.91 -0.26 -11.34
CA PRO A 40 -25.73 0.95 -11.23
C PRO A 40 -25.34 1.79 -10.00
N GLU A 41 -25.48 3.12 -10.10
CA GLU A 41 -25.13 4.09 -9.04
C GLU A 41 -25.74 3.72 -7.68
N ILE A 42 -27.00 3.27 -7.65
CA ILE A 42 -27.68 2.83 -6.42
C ILE A 42 -26.95 1.69 -5.70
N ASN A 43 -26.33 0.77 -6.44
CA ASN A 43 -25.56 -0.32 -5.85
C ASN A 43 -24.22 0.19 -5.34
N GLN A 44 -23.59 1.11 -6.06
CA GLN A 44 -22.33 1.71 -5.65
C GLN A 44 -22.50 2.52 -4.35
N GLN A 45 -23.59 3.29 -4.24
CA GLN A 45 -23.95 4.02 -3.02
C GLN A 45 -24.19 3.05 -1.84
N GLY A 46 -24.91 1.95 -2.04
CA GLY A 46 -25.11 0.95 -0.99
C GLY A 46 -23.80 0.31 -0.50
N VAL A 47 -22.82 0.15 -1.38
CA VAL A 47 -21.48 -0.32 -1.00
C VAL A 47 -20.71 0.75 -0.23
N VAL A 48 -20.76 2.01 -0.64
CA VAL A 48 -20.17 3.14 0.09
C VAL A 48 -20.72 3.20 1.51
N ASP A 49 -22.04 3.15 1.66
CA ASP A 49 -22.71 3.22 2.96
C ASP A 49 -22.30 2.05 3.86
N GLY A 50 -22.32 0.83 3.29
CA GLY A 50 -21.91 -0.38 4.01
C GLY A 50 -20.45 -0.35 4.46
N LEU A 51 -19.54 0.11 3.61
CA LEU A 51 -18.11 0.21 3.94
C LEU A 51 -17.81 1.34 4.93
N SER A 52 -18.49 2.48 4.80
CA SER A 52 -18.34 3.64 5.71
C SER A 52 -18.76 3.31 7.14
N SER A 53 -19.65 2.33 7.33
CA SER A 53 -20.12 1.89 8.65
C SER A 53 -19.16 0.96 9.40
N LYS A 54 -18.03 0.56 8.79
CA LYS A 54 -17.05 -0.36 9.41
C LYS A 54 -15.91 0.42 10.06
N ASP A 55 -15.48 -0.03 11.24
CA ASP A 55 -14.34 0.52 11.99
C ASP A 55 -12.99 -0.11 11.58
N ASP A 56 -12.75 -0.28 10.28
CA ASP A 56 -11.46 -0.72 9.77
C ASP A 56 -10.94 0.21 8.68
N THR A 57 -9.63 0.46 8.72
CA THR A 57 -8.95 1.41 7.84
C THR A 57 -9.14 1.07 6.37
N SER A 58 -9.13 -0.22 6.02
CA SER A 58 -9.26 -0.65 4.62
C SER A 58 -10.65 -0.32 4.07
N SER A 59 -11.71 -0.61 4.82
CA SER A 59 -13.09 -0.29 4.42
C SER A 59 -13.31 1.21 4.29
N GLN A 60 -12.81 2.00 5.24
CA GLN A 60 -12.89 3.48 5.22
C GLN A 60 -12.20 4.08 3.99
N VAL A 61 -11.00 3.56 3.64
CA VAL A 61 -10.24 3.99 2.47
C VAL A 61 -10.98 3.66 1.18
N ILE A 62 -11.52 2.43 1.05
CA ILE A 62 -12.26 2.04 -0.16
C ILE A 62 -13.57 2.84 -0.30
N ALA A 63 -14.31 3.06 0.80
CA ALA A 63 -15.50 3.89 0.77
C ALA A 63 -15.19 5.31 0.25
N SER A 64 -14.12 5.93 0.77
CA SER A 64 -13.68 7.25 0.35
C SER A 64 -13.29 7.31 -1.13
N LEU A 65 -12.58 6.29 -1.62
CA LEU A 65 -12.20 6.18 -3.03
C LEU A 65 -13.40 5.96 -3.94
N MET A 66 -14.37 5.15 -3.52
CA MET A 66 -15.62 4.95 -4.26
C MET A 66 -16.41 6.27 -4.33
N SER A 67 -16.61 6.97 -3.22
CA SER A 67 -17.33 8.24 -3.18
C SER A 67 -16.68 9.34 -4.03
N ALA A 68 -15.35 9.37 -4.15
CA ALA A 68 -14.64 10.34 -4.98
C ALA A 68 -14.75 10.06 -6.50
N ASN A 69 -15.22 8.87 -6.88
CA ASN A 69 -15.31 8.40 -8.27
C ASN A 69 -16.75 8.04 -8.70
N LEU A 70 -17.75 8.39 -7.86
CA LEU A 70 -19.18 8.33 -8.21
C LEU A 70 -19.56 9.48 -9.15
#